data_AF-A0A1F5MG00-F1
#
_entry.id   AF-A0A1F5MG00-F1
#
_cell.length_a   1.000
_cell.length_b   1.000
_cell.length_c   1.000
_cell.angle_alpha   90.00
_cell.angle_beta   90.00
_cell.angle_gamma   90.00
#
_symmetry.space_group_name_H-M   'P 1'
#
loop_
_entity.id
_entity.type
_entity.pdbx_description
1 polymer ?
#
loop_
_entity_poly.entity_id
_entity_poly.type
_entity_poly.pdbx_seq_one_letter_code
_entity_poly.pdbx_strand_id
1 'polypeptide(L)'
;MKIWANTIVNNEDRFIWFSIMSIIDYVDKILIYDTGSQDSTIKIIEEIEKIKKNKIIIRKMGEVDASGLTKLRQTMLEESDCDWIILLDGDEVWWDESIKKLVEKINWEGQDLDAIVVPTMIPVGDIYHMQEEKAGQYQILGRKGHFNLRAINKRIPNLHVDDTPYPLEGYRGKNNQLIQESKKTIFLDTPYLHVTHLERSSTRRKFDKSKYELGDKISKNFKFPAVLYQDRPFFVPSPWVKISGKSLILSKLLTPLRKIKRRIMT
;
A
#
# COMPACT_ATOMS: atom_id res chain seq x y z
N MET A 1 -16.14 0.45 15.46
CA MET A 1 -16.28 1.47 14.40
C MET A 1 -16.43 0.76 13.08
N LYS A 2 -17.12 1.35 12.09
CA LYS A 2 -17.20 0.79 10.74
C LYS A 2 -15.95 1.19 9.96
N ILE A 3 -15.18 0.23 9.47
CA ILE A 3 -13.87 0.44 8.83
C ILE A 3 -13.92 -0.12 7.42
N TRP A 4 -13.68 0.71 6.41
CA TRP A 4 -13.50 0.24 5.03
C TRP A 4 -12.05 0.37 4.62
N ALA A 5 -11.62 -0.41 3.63
CA ALA A 5 -10.38 -0.17 2.92
C ALA A 5 -10.65 0.34 1.51
N ASN A 6 -9.87 1.31 1.06
CA ASN A 6 -9.94 1.87 -0.28
C ASN A 6 -8.68 1.50 -1.06
N THR A 7 -8.88 0.91 -2.23
CA THR A 7 -7.82 0.47 -3.13
C THR A 7 -8.06 0.96 -4.55
N ILE A 8 -7.08 1.62 -5.15
CA ILE A 8 -7.04 1.88 -6.60
C ILE A 8 -6.00 0.94 -7.22
N VAL A 9 -6.38 0.21 -8.27
CA VAL A 9 -5.51 -0.78 -8.92
C VAL A 9 -5.38 -0.55 -10.42
N ASN A 10 -4.19 -0.82 -10.94
CA ASN A 10 -3.91 -0.95 -12.36
C ASN A 10 -2.78 -1.96 -12.53
N ASN A 11 -3.09 -3.11 -13.13
CA ASN A 11 -2.12 -4.16 -13.44
C ASN A 11 -1.31 -4.56 -12.18
N GLU A 12 -1.93 -5.32 -11.28
CA GLU A 12 -1.40 -5.77 -9.98
C GLU A 12 -1.49 -7.29 -9.80
N ASP A 13 -1.57 -8.07 -10.90
CA ASP A 13 -1.91 -9.49 -10.85
C ASP A 13 -0.91 -10.39 -10.09
N ARG A 14 0.27 -9.87 -9.75
CA ARG A 14 1.25 -10.61 -8.95
C ARG A 14 1.04 -10.48 -7.44
N PHE A 15 0.44 -9.39 -6.98
CA PHE A 15 0.34 -9.10 -5.54
C PHE A 15 -1.05 -8.76 -5.03
N ILE A 16 -2.01 -8.41 -5.89
CA ILE A 16 -3.36 -7.99 -5.46
C ILE A 16 -4.08 -9.04 -4.60
N TRP A 17 -3.85 -10.33 -4.86
CA TRP A 17 -4.35 -11.41 -4.01
C TRP A 17 -3.87 -11.25 -2.56
N PHE A 18 -2.56 -11.13 -2.36
CA PHE A 18 -1.96 -11.03 -1.04
C PHE A 18 -2.34 -9.73 -0.35
N SER A 19 -2.43 -8.63 -1.11
CA SER A 19 -2.81 -7.33 -0.56
C SER A 19 -4.21 -7.34 0.03
N ILE A 20 -5.19 -7.81 -0.75
CA ILE A 20 -6.59 -7.92 -0.30
C ILE A 20 -6.71 -8.94 0.84
N MET A 21 -6.17 -10.16 0.64
CA MET A 21 -6.33 -11.25 1.61
C MET A 21 -5.66 -10.96 2.95
N SER A 22 -4.63 -10.09 2.99
CA SER A 22 -3.97 -9.69 4.24
C SER A 22 -4.82 -8.83 5.17
N ILE A 23 -5.87 -8.17 4.66
CA ILE A 23 -6.69 -7.24 5.46
C ILE A 23 -8.19 -7.56 5.47
N ILE A 24 -8.69 -8.35 4.51
CA ILE A 24 -10.13 -8.47 4.24
C ILE A 24 -10.96 -8.94 5.43
N ASP A 25 -10.39 -9.75 6.31
CA ASP A 25 -11.07 -10.25 7.51
C ASP A 25 -11.09 -9.24 8.66
N TYR A 26 -10.34 -8.14 8.55
CA TYR A 26 -10.21 -7.11 9.59
C TYR A 26 -11.00 -5.83 9.32
N VAL A 27 -11.53 -5.66 8.10
CA VAL A 27 -12.30 -4.49 7.66
C VAL A 27 -13.73 -4.90 7.32
N ASP A 28 -14.71 -4.01 7.39
CA ASP A 28 -16.10 -4.32 7.02
C ASP A 28 -16.26 -4.54 5.51
N LYS A 29 -15.67 -3.65 4.70
CA LYS A 29 -15.65 -3.73 3.23
C LYS A 29 -14.34 -3.23 2.63
N ILE A 30 -14.08 -3.65 1.40
CA ILE A 30 -13.02 -3.10 0.55
C ILE A 30 -13.68 -2.51 -0.69
N LEU A 31 -13.51 -1.22 -0.90
CA LEU A 31 -13.88 -0.52 -2.13
C LEU A 31 -12.67 -0.54 -3.08
N ILE A 32 -12.82 -1.16 -4.24
CA ILE A 32 -11.77 -1.33 -5.23
C ILE A 32 -12.14 -0.63 -6.52
N TYR A 33 -11.32 0.33 -6.93
CA TYR A 33 -11.42 0.99 -8.23
C TYR A 33 -10.34 0.45 -9.16
N ASP A 34 -10.73 -0.28 -10.19
CA ASP A 34 -9.84 -0.70 -11.26
C ASP A 34 -9.77 0.37 -12.34
N THR A 35 -8.56 0.85 -12.65
CA THR A 35 -8.35 1.90 -13.64
C THR A 35 -7.87 1.35 -14.97
N GLY A 36 -8.51 0.28 -15.45
CA GLY A 36 -8.25 -0.31 -16.77
C GLY A 36 -7.13 -1.35 -16.76
N SER A 37 -7.17 -2.30 -15.83
CA SER A 37 -6.23 -3.43 -15.87
C SER A 37 -6.43 -4.29 -17.11
N GLN A 38 -5.32 -4.75 -17.69
CA GLN A 38 -5.24 -5.61 -18.87
C GLN A 38 -4.65 -6.99 -18.55
N ASP A 39 -4.21 -7.20 -17.32
CA ASP A 39 -3.70 -8.46 -16.80
C ASP A 39 -4.78 -9.24 -16.00
N SER A 40 -4.36 -10.22 -15.20
CA SER A 40 -5.31 -11.04 -14.42
C SER A 40 -5.86 -10.35 -13.15
N THR A 41 -5.60 -9.05 -12.92
CA THR A 41 -6.00 -8.33 -11.69
C THR A 41 -7.49 -8.48 -11.38
N ILE A 42 -8.37 -8.17 -12.34
CA ILE A 42 -9.83 -8.27 -12.16
C ILE A 42 -10.25 -9.70 -11.86
N LYS A 43 -9.72 -10.68 -12.61
CA LYS A 43 -10.01 -12.10 -12.41
C LYS A 43 -9.66 -12.55 -10.98
N ILE A 44 -8.54 -12.06 -10.45
CA ILE A 44 -8.09 -12.37 -9.09
C ILE A 44 -9.04 -11.74 -8.06
N ILE A 45 -9.45 -10.49 -8.25
CA ILE A 45 -10.40 -9.80 -7.36
C ILE A 45 -11.76 -10.52 -7.35
N GLU A 46 -12.28 -10.90 -8.51
CA GLU A 46 -13.53 -11.65 -8.66
C GLU A 46 -13.45 -13.02 -7.96
N GLU A 47 -12.29 -13.68 -7.99
CA GLU A 47 -12.08 -14.93 -7.26
C GLU A 47 -12.09 -14.72 -5.73
N ILE A 48 -11.47 -13.65 -5.25
CA ILE A 48 -11.54 -13.30 -3.82
C ILE A 48 -12.99 -13.00 -3.42
N GLU A 49 -13.76 -12.30 -4.24
CA GLU A 49 -15.17 -11.97 -3.95
C GLU A 49 -16.04 -13.24 -3.78
N LYS A 50 -15.79 -14.30 -4.58
CA LYS A 50 -16.47 -15.59 -4.42
C LYS A 50 -16.18 -16.24 -3.06
N ILE A 51 -14.95 -16.11 -2.57
CA ILE A 51 -14.47 -16.67 -1.30
C ILE A 51 -14.94 -15.82 -0.13
N LYS A 52 -14.80 -14.50 -0.23
CA LYS A 52 -15.05 -13.47 0.78
C LYS A 52 -16.33 -12.70 0.46
N LYS A 53 -17.43 -13.46 0.34
CA LYS A 53 -18.75 -12.95 -0.05
C LYS A 53 -19.12 -11.67 0.71
N ASN A 54 -19.67 -10.69 0.00
CA ASN A 54 -20.15 -9.41 0.53
C ASN A 54 -19.08 -8.47 1.14
N LYS A 55 -17.79 -8.78 0.98
CA LYS A 55 -16.68 -7.95 1.50
C LYS A 55 -16.11 -6.97 0.48
N ILE A 56 -16.31 -7.21 -0.81
CA ILE A 56 -15.71 -6.40 -1.89
C ILE A 56 -16.80 -5.61 -2.61
N ILE A 57 -16.50 -4.35 -2.93
CA ILE A 57 -17.24 -3.54 -3.88
C ILE A 57 -16.24 -3.16 -4.97
N ILE A 58 -16.45 -3.64 -6.20
CA ILE A 58 -15.58 -3.31 -7.33
C ILE A 58 -16.24 -2.29 -8.27
N ARG A 59 -15.45 -1.34 -8.76
CA ARG A 59 -15.80 -0.39 -9.83
C ARG A 59 -14.73 -0.45 -10.92
N LYS A 60 -15.17 -0.54 -12.18
CA LYS A 60 -14.28 -0.47 -13.35
C LYS A 60 -14.33 0.96 -13.90
N MET A 61 -13.30 1.74 -13.61
CA MET A 61 -13.24 3.18 -13.91
C MET A 61 -12.63 3.49 -15.28
N GLY A 62 -11.95 2.51 -15.91
CA GLY A 62 -11.19 2.73 -17.13
C GLY A 62 -9.86 3.45 -16.87
N GLU A 63 -9.06 3.64 -17.92
CA GLU A 63 -7.76 4.27 -17.77
C GLU A 63 -7.88 5.74 -17.35
N VAL A 64 -7.07 6.15 -16.38
CA VAL A 64 -6.96 7.53 -15.92
C VAL A 64 -5.50 8.01 -15.89
N ASP A 65 -5.30 9.32 -15.88
CA ASP A 65 -4.01 9.96 -15.65
C ASP A 65 -3.79 10.30 -14.16
N ALA A 66 -2.72 11.04 -13.86
CA ALA A 66 -2.37 11.40 -12.48
C ALA A 66 -3.45 12.25 -11.80
N SER A 67 -4.06 13.19 -12.52
CA SER A 67 -5.14 14.03 -11.98
C SER A 67 -6.43 13.22 -11.81
N GLY A 68 -6.69 12.28 -12.72
CA GLY A 68 -7.79 11.33 -12.61
C GLY A 68 -7.66 10.43 -11.39
N LEU A 69 -6.46 9.94 -11.06
CA LEU A 69 -6.22 9.18 -9.81
C LEU A 69 -6.57 10.00 -8.56
N THR A 70 -6.20 11.29 -8.52
CA THR A 70 -6.58 12.19 -7.42
C THR A 70 -8.10 12.33 -7.30
N LYS A 71 -8.80 12.56 -8.43
CA LYS A 71 -10.27 12.63 -8.45
C LYS A 71 -10.92 11.33 -7.99
N LEU A 72 -10.40 10.18 -8.40
CA LEU A 72 -10.90 8.89 -7.96
C LEU A 72 -10.75 8.71 -6.45
N ARG A 73 -9.66 9.17 -5.82
CA ARG A 73 -9.52 9.12 -4.35
C ARG A 73 -10.58 9.95 -3.65
N GLN A 74 -10.90 11.14 -4.18
CA GLN A 74 -12.01 11.95 -3.66
C GLN A 74 -13.35 11.21 -3.79
N THR A 75 -13.62 10.60 -4.95
CA THR A 75 -14.85 9.82 -5.16
C THR A 75 -14.94 8.62 -4.22
N MET A 76 -13.83 7.90 -4.00
CA MET A 76 -13.80 6.79 -3.04
C MET A 76 -14.03 7.28 -1.61
N LEU A 77 -13.45 8.42 -1.22
CA LEU A 77 -13.67 9.04 0.08
C LEU A 77 -15.17 9.34 0.29
N GLU A 78 -15.85 9.85 -0.72
CA GLU A 78 -17.29 10.14 -0.70
C GLU A 78 -18.14 8.86 -0.65
N GLU A 79 -17.85 7.87 -1.50
CA GLU A 79 -18.62 6.61 -1.61
C GLU A 79 -18.47 5.70 -0.37
N SER A 80 -17.36 5.81 0.36
CA SER A 80 -17.07 4.91 1.48
C SER A 80 -17.98 5.16 2.69
N ASP A 81 -19.04 4.37 2.85
CA ASP A 81 -19.97 4.47 3.98
C ASP A 81 -19.38 3.82 5.24
N CYS A 82 -18.50 4.55 5.93
CA CYS A 82 -17.73 4.07 7.08
C CYS A 82 -17.33 5.22 8.03
N ASP A 83 -16.85 4.87 9.23
CA ASP A 83 -16.23 5.80 10.16
C ASP A 83 -14.76 6.05 9.84
N TRP A 84 -14.06 5.01 9.38
CA TRP A 84 -12.62 5.04 9.09
C TRP A 84 -12.31 4.38 7.76
N ILE A 85 -11.37 4.97 7.02
CA ILE A 85 -10.81 4.41 5.79
C ILE A 85 -9.39 3.94 6.06
N ILE A 86 -9.08 2.71 5.69
CA ILE A 86 -7.72 2.23 5.49
C ILE A 86 -7.33 2.47 4.03
N LEU A 87 -6.23 3.18 3.79
CA LEU A 87 -5.64 3.31 2.47
C LEU A 87 -4.84 2.04 2.19
N LEU A 88 -5.28 1.24 1.23
CA LEU A 88 -4.62 0.00 0.84
C LEU A 88 -4.19 0.08 -0.63
N ASP A 89 -2.89 0.13 -0.87
CA ASP A 89 -2.35 0.03 -2.23
C ASP A 89 -2.31 -1.45 -2.69
N GLY A 90 -2.39 -1.70 -4.00
CA GLY A 90 -2.42 -3.06 -4.57
C GLY A 90 -1.15 -3.89 -4.34
N ASP A 91 -0.10 -3.27 -3.82
CA ASP A 91 1.23 -3.82 -3.52
C ASP A 91 1.59 -3.79 -2.03
N GLU A 92 0.59 -3.90 -1.15
CA GLU A 92 0.77 -3.86 0.30
C GLU A 92 0.28 -5.12 0.97
N VAL A 93 1.17 -5.84 1.63
CA VAL A 93 0.84 -7.08 2.33
C VAL A 93 1.05 -6.89 3.82
N TRP A 94 -0.02 -6.97 4.59
CA TRP A 94 0.01 -6.76 6.03
C TRP A 94 0.30 -8.06 6.79
N TRP A 95 1.07 -7.96 7.88
CA TRP A 95 1.10 -9.03 8.88
C TRP A 95 -0.21 -9.02 9.67
N ASP A 96 -0.71 -10.21 10.03
CA ASP A 96 -1.94 -10.40 10.81
C ASP A 96 -1.91 -9.59 12.12
N GLU A 97 -0.80 -9.66 12.87
CA GLU A 97 -0.60 -8.88 14.08
C GLU A 97 -0.62 -7.37 13.79
N SER A 98 -0.06 -6.96 12.65
CA SER A 98 0.04 -5.55 12.30
C SER A 98 -1.32 -4.92 11.97
N ILE A 99 -2.09 -5.58 11.11
CA ILE A 99 -3.44 -5.10 10.74
C ILE A 99 -4.40 -5.21 11.92
N LYS A 100 -4.29 -6.27 12.73
CA LYS A 100 -5.05 -6.40 13.97
C LYS A 100 -4.80 -5.23 14.91
N LYS A 101 -3.53 -4.89 15.17
CA LYS A 101 -3.15 -3.77 16.03
C LYS A 101 -3.66 -2.43 15.49
N LEU A 102 -3.64 -2.22 14.17
CA LEU A 102 -4.20 -1.03 13.54
C LEU A 102 -5.72 -0.93 13.78
N VAL A 103 -6.46 -2.01 13.53
CA VAL A 103 -7.92 -2.06 13.69
C VAL A 103 -8.34 -1.96 15.16
N GLU A 104 -7.61 -2.58 16.08
CA GLU A 104 -7.82 -2.43 17.52
C GLU A 104 -7.62 -0.98 17.96
N LYS A 105 -6.55 -0.33 17.47
CA LYS A 105 -6.29 1.10 17.74
C LYS A 105 -7.44 1.98 17.26
N ILE A 106 -7.96 1.74 16.06
CA ILE A 106 -9.13 2.45 15.54
C ILE A 106 -10.36 2.21 16.42
N ASN A 107 -10.63 0.96 16.80
CA ASN A 107 -11.83 0.64 17.57
C ASN A 107 -11.81 1.19 19.00
N TRP A 108 -10.65 1.25 19.66
CA TRP A 108 -10.54 1.72 21.03
C TRP A 108 -10.33 3.23 21.15
N GLU A 109 -9.53 3.82 20.26
CA GLU A 109 -9.10 5.23 20.39
C GLU A 109 -9.50 6.08 19.18
N GLY A 110 -10.14 5.50 18.16
CA GLY A 110 -10.42 6.20 16.90
C GLY A 110 -11.42 7.36 17.01
N GLN A 111 -12.08 7.57 18.17
CA GLN A 111 -12.89 8.78 18.38
C GLN A 111 -12.04 10.02 18.60
N ASP A 112 -10.82 9.85 19.13
CA ASP A 112 -9.91 10.92 19.51
C ASP A 112 -8.80 11.16 18.50
N LEU A 113 -8.72 10.31 17.47
CA LEU A 113 -7.68 10.32 16.44
C LEU A 113 -8.22 10.81 15.10
N ASP A 114 -7.40 11.55 14.38
CA ASP A 114 -7.67 11.99 13.00
C ASP A 114 -7.12 10.97 12.00
N ALA A 115 -5.90 10.48 12.23
CA ALA A 115 -5.23 9.58 11.31
C ALA A 115 -4.15 8.72 11.98
N ILE A 116 -3.74 7.66 11.29
CA ILE A 116 -2.69 6.75 11.73
C ILE A 116 -1.66 6.58 10.62
N VAL A 117 -0.41 6.85 10.99
CA VAL A 117 0.78 6.67 10.17
C VAL A 117 1.51 5.42 10.66
N VAL A 118 1.96 4.58 9.73
CA VAL A 118 2.61 3.30 10.06
C VAL A 118 3.94 3.16 9.32
N PRO A 119 4.89 2.36 9.83
CA PRO A 119 6.11 2.02 9.12
C PRO A 119 5.86 1.05 7.97
N THR A 120 6.83 0.99 7.06
CA THR A 120 6.77 0.12 5.88
C THR A 120 8.09 -0.61 5.73
N MET A 121 8.02 -1.88 5.36
CA MET A 121 9.17 -2.67 4.96
C MET A 121 9.14 -2.80 3.43
N ILE A 122 10.22 -2.40 2.76
CA ILE A 122 10.24 -2.28 1.30
C ILE A 122 11.23 -3.27 0.69
N PRO A 123 10.77 -4.41 0.13
CA PRO A 123 11.61 -5.26 -0.68
C PRO A 123 12.11 -4.55 -1.93
N VAL A 124 13.36 -4.80 -2.33
CA VAL A 124 13.95 -4.24 -3.54
C VAL A 124 14.91 -5.23 -4.20
N GLY A 125 14.72 -5.41 -5.50
CA GLY A 125 15.37 -6.46 -6.29
C GLY A 125 14.55 -7.75 -6.27
N ASP A 126 14.34 -8.32 -5.09
CA ASP A 126 13.40 -9.42 -4.87
C ASP A 126 12.83 -9.39 -3.44
N ILE A 127 11.94 -10.34 -3.12
CA ILE A 127 11.28 -10.40 -1.81
C ILE A 127 12.25 -10.68 -0.64
N TYR A 128 13.46 -11.18 -0.93
CA TYR A 128 14.47 -11.58 0.07
C TYR A 128 15.48 -10.48 0.39
N HIS A 129 15.35 -9.29 -0.19
CA HIS A 129 16.26 -8.17 0.02
C HIS A 129 15.47 -6.91 0.37
N MET A 130 15.78 -6.28 1.50
CA MET A 130 15.08 -5.08 1.98
C MET A 130 15.86 -3.82 1.66
N GLN A 131 15.17 -2.77 1.27
CA GLN A 131 15.76 -1.45 1.07
C GLN A 131 16.25 -0.90 2.42
N GLU A 132 17.42 -0.25 2.41
CA GLU A 132 17.99 0.35 3.62
C GLU A 132 17.08 1.46 4.19
N GLU A 133 17.05 1.61 5.51
CA GLU A 133 16.22 2.61 6.20
C GLU A 133 16.55 4.05 5.74
N LYS A 134 17.83 4.32 5.43
CA LYS A 134 18.29 5.63 4.91
C LYS A 134 17.65 6.02 3.58
N ALA A 135 17.06 5.07 2.85
CA ALA A 135 16.33 5.38 1.63
C ALA A 135 14.97 6.06 1.91
N GLY A 136 14.45 5.94 3.13
CA GLY A 136 13.18 6.53 3.52
C GLY A 136 13.31 8.04 3.73
N GLN A 137 12.54 8.80 2.96
CA GLN A 137 12.60 10.27 2.97
C GLN A 137 11.29 10.92 3.44
N TYR A 138 10.26 10.15 3.81
CA TYR A 138 9.03 10.73 4.33
C TYR A 138 9.29 11.38 5.68
N GLN A 139 8.81 12.62 5.83
CA GLN A 139 8.91 13.40 7.05
C GLN A 139 7.52 13.60 7.63
N ILE A 140 7.15 12.78 8.61
CA ILE A 140 5.81 12.77 9.19
C ILE A 140 5.95 12.67 10.72
N LEU A 141 5.20 13.49 11.46
CA LEU A 141 5.23 13.53 12.94
C LEU A 141 6.65 13.68 13.52
N GLY A 142 7.49 14.52 12.90
CA GLY A 142 8.88 14.75 13.32
C GLY A 142 9.83 13.56 13.09
N ARG A 143 9.41 12.54 12.32
CA ARG A 143 10.23 11.36 11.99
C ARG A 143 10.59 11.37 10.51
N LYS A 144 11.81 10.93 10.18
CA LYS A 144 12.27 10.71 8.79
C LYS A 144 12.45 9.21 8.55
N GLY A 145 11.84 8.67 7.49
CA GLY A 145 11.98 7.25 7.17
C GLY A 145 10.96 6.70 6.19
N HIS A 146 10.71 5.39 6.28
CA HIS A 146 9.76 4.65 5.46
C HIS A 146 8.40 4.58 6.16
N PHE A 147 7.64 5.68 6.11
CA PHE A 147 6.36 5.82 6.81
C PHE A 147 5.29 6.30 5.85
N ASN A 148 4.07 5.79 6.01
CA ASN A 148 2.93 6.21 5.20
C ASN A 148 1.68 6.37 6.08
N LEU A 149 0.87 7.37 5.74
CA LEU A 149 -0.49 7.49 6.24
C LEU A 149 -1.31 6.29 5.74
N ARG A 150 -1.92 5.53 6.65
CA ARG A 150 -2.68 4.31 6.28
C ARG A 150 -4.08 4.23 6.84
N ALA A 151 -4.45 5.03 7.84
CA ALA A 151 -5.85 5.12 8.26
C ALA A 151 -6.27 6.57 8.49
N ILE A 152 -7.51 6.89 8.09
CA ILE A 152 -8.10 8.22 8.16
C ILE A 152 -9.48 8.13 8.79
N ASN A 153 -9.76 8.99 9.76
CA ASN A 153 -11.08 9.16 10.34
C ASN A 153 -11.96 10.02 9.41
N LYS A 154 -13.09 9.47 8.94
CA LYS A 154 -14.03 10.21 8.09
C LYS A 154 -14.79 11.32 8.81
N ARG A 155 -14.77 11.34 10.15
CA ARG A 155 -15.46 12.35 10.97
C ARG A 155 -14.70 13.68 11.04
N ILE A 156 -13.50 13.77 10.47
CA ILE A 156 -12.75 15.03 10.36
C ILE A 156 -13.61 16.04 9.57
N PRO A 157 -13.88 17.24 10.13
CA PRO A 157 -14.64 18.26 9.42
C PRO A 157 -13.94 18.68 8.12
N ASN A 158 -14.72 18.80 7.04
CA ASN A 158 -14.24 19.18 5.70
C ASN A 158 -13.13 18.26 5.16
N LEU A 159 -13.16 16.97 5.48
CA LEU A 159 -12.23 15.99 4.93
C LEU A 159 -12.38 15.91 3.41
N HIS A 160 -11.30 16.14 2.68
CA HIS A 160 -11.24 16.04 1.22
C HIS A 160 -9.82 15.67 0.76
N VAL A 161 -9.69 15.25 -0.49
CA VAL A 161 -8.40 15.10 -1.20
C VAL A 161 -8.12 16.41 -1.93
N ASP A 162 -6.90 16.92 -1.83
CA ASP A 162 -6.53 18.13 -2.57
C ASP A 162 -6.36 17.90 -4.07
N ASP A 163 -6.39 18.98 -4.86
CA ASP A 163 -6.35 18.91 -6.33
C ASP A 163 -4.94 18.61 -6.90
N THR A 164 -3.96 18.29 -6.05
CA THR A 164 -2.60 17.98 -6.52
C THR A 164 -2.61 16.66 -7.30
N PRO A 165 -1.98 16.60 -8.49
CA PRO A 165 -1.91 15.35 -9.24
C PRO A 165 -1.11 14.25 -8.52
N TYR A 166 -1.47 13.00 -8.75
CA TYR A 166 -0.71 11.85 -8.25
C TYR A 166 0.76 11.88 -8.67
N PRO A 167 1.71 11.59 -7.74
CA PRO A 167 1.56 11.02 -6.40
C PRO A 167 1.68 12.02 -5.24
N LEU A 168 1.40 13.30 -5.48
CA LEU A 168 1.65 14.37 -4.50
C LEU A 168 0.37 14.84 -3.79
N GLU A 169 -0.77 14.23 -4.08
CA GLU A 169 -2.04 14.53 -3.42
C GLU A 169 -1.98 14.28 -1.92
N GLY A 170 -2.68 15.15 -1.18
CA GLY A 170 -2.84 15.03 0.26
C GLY A 170 -4.30 14.96 0.66
N TYR A 171 -4.58 14.26 1.76
CA TYR A 171 -5.86 14.38 2.45
C TYR A 171 -5.80 15.58 3.40
N ARG A 172 -6.83 16.43 3.34
CA ARG A 172 -6.94 17.68 4.10
C ARG A 172 -8.24 17.72 4.89
N GLY A 173 -8.20 18.36 6.05
CA GLY A 173 -9.36 18.52 6.93
C GLY A 173 -9.63 19.98 7.27
N LYS A 174 -9.98 20.24 8.53
CA LYS A 174 -10.24 21.57 9.07
C LYS A 174 -9.12 22.55 8.72
N ASN A 175 -9.48 23.76 8.30
CA ASN A 175 -8.57 24.83 7.88
C ASN A 175 -7.61 24.43 6.74
N ASN A 176 -7.99 23.45 5.91
CA ASN A 176 -7.18 22.96 4.80
C ASN A 176 -5.81 22.35 5.22
N GLN A 177 -5.70 21.95 6.49
CA GLN A 177 -4.49 21.33 7.04
C GLN A 177 -4.36 19.90 6.51
N LEU A 178 -3.14 19.50 6.13
CA LEU A 178 -2.84 18.10 5.82
C LEU A 178 -3.08 17.24 7.05
N ILE A 179 -3.84 16.15 6.90
CA ILE A 179 -4.19 15.32 8.07
C ILE A 179 -2.96 14.69 8.72
N GLN A 180 -1.89 14.44 7.96
CA GLN A 180 -0.62 13.92 8.49
C GLN A 180 0.10 14.90 9.46
N GLU A 181 -0.31 16.17 9.45
CA GLU A 181 0.21 17.23 10.33
C GLU A 181 -0.73 17.53 11.51
N SER A 182 -1.90 16.88 11.58
CA SER A 182 -2.82 17.05 12.69
C SER A 182 -2.17 16.59 14.01
N LYS A 183 -2.45 17.31 15.10
CA LYS A 183 -2.06 16.93 16.46
C LYS A 183 -2.71 15.63 16.93
N LYS A 184 -3.81 15.22 16.28
CA LYS A 184 -4.52 13.96 16.54
C LYS A 184 -4.09 12.83 15.59
N THR A 185 -3.06 13.06 14.79
CA THR A 185 -2.43 12.01 13.99
C THR A 185 -1.32 11.37 14.78
N ILE A 186 -1.32 10.04 14.81
CA ILE A 186 -0.35 9.27 15.58
C ILE A 186 0.51 8.39 14.69
N PHE A 187 1.69 8.06 15.20
CA PHE A 187 2.52 7.01 14.66
C PHE A 187 2.21 5.70 15.40
N LEU A 188 1.85 4.66 14.66
CA LEU A 188 1.63 3.32 15.19
C LEU A 188 2.68 2.37 14.61
N ASP A 189 3.55 1.86 15.48
CA ASP A 189 4.60 0.92 15.08
C ASP A 189 4.01 -0.46 14.77
N THR A 190 3.54 -0.60 13.52
CA THR A 190 2.82 -1.75 13.00
C THR A 190 3.08 -1.86 11.49
N PRO A 191 4.20 -2.47 11.07
CA PRO A 191 4.63 -2.39 9.68
C PRO A 191 3.76 -3.23 8.75
N TYR A 192 3.76 -2.88 7.47
CA TYR A 192 3.33 -3.75 6.36
C TYR A 192 4.45 -3.85 5.31
N LEU A 193 4.35 -4.88 4.47
CA LEU A 193 5.28 -5.12 3.37
C LEU A 193 4.83 -4.36 2.13
N HIS A 194 5.63 -3.43 1.63
CA HIS A 194 5.33 -2.63 0.46
C HIS A 194 6.19 -3.08 -0.73
N VAL A 195 5.64 -3.91 -1.60
CA VAL A 195 6.38 -4.57 -2.70
C VAL A 195 6.50 -3.70 -3.95
N THR A 196 6.53 -2.38 -3.77
CA THR A 196 6.43 -1.37 -4.84
C THR A 196 7.57 -1.41 -5.85
N HIS A 197 8.73 -1.97 -5.46
CA HIS A 197 9.90 -2.10 -6.32
C HIS A 197 10.06 -3.50 -6.92
N LEU A 198 9.15 -4.42 -6.63
CA LEU A 198 9.13 -5.75 -7.24
C LEU A 198 8.32 -5.72 -8.54
N GLU A 199 8.45 -6.78 -9.33
CA GLU A 199 7.59 -6.98 -10.50
C GLU A 199 6.15 -7.22 -10.02
N ARG A 200 5.23 -6.32 -10.36
CA ARG A 200 3.85 -6.30 -9.85
C ARG A 200 2.78 -6.79 -10.82
N SER A 201 3.12 -6.86 -12.11
CA SER A 201 2.21 -7.31 -13.15
C SER A 201 2.91 -8.24 -14.13
N SER A 202 2.14 -9.09 -14.80
CA SER A 202 2.55 -9.78 -16.02
C SER A 202 2.57 -8.89 -17.26
N THR A 203 2.05 -7.66 -17.17
CA THR A 203 1.97 -6.67 -18.26
C THR A 203 2.60 -5.34 -17.86
N ARG A 204 2.71 -4.40 -18.81
CA ARG A 204 3.30 -3.09 -18.55
C ARG A 204 2.36 -2.25 -17.67
N ARG A 205 2.92 -1.62 -16.64
CA ARG A 205 2.22 -0.64 -15.79
C ARG A 205 2.50 0.79 -16.25
N LYS A 206 1.51 1.67 -16.11
CA LYS A 206 1.67 3.12 -16.38
C LYS A 206 2.59 3.80 -15.38
N PHE A 207 2.43 3.45 -14.11
CA PHE A 207 3.23 3.97 -12.99
C PHE A 207 4.11 2.87 -12.38
N ASP A 208 5.07 2.36 -13.17
CA ASP A 208 6.03 1.38 -12.67
C ASP A 208 7.13 2.06 -11.84
N LYS A 209 7.37 1.51 -10.64
CA LYS A 209 8.37 1.99 -9.67
C LYS A 209 9.49 0.96 -9.46
N SER A 210 9.57 -0.06 -10.32
CA SER A 210 10.67 -1.01 -10.36
C SER A 210 12.00 -0.29 -10.56
N LYS A 211 13.05 -0.79 -9.92
CA LYS A 211 14.40 -0.21 -10.04
C LYS A 211 15.47 -1.28 -9.94
N TYR A 212 16.56 -1.11 -10.67
CA TYR A 212 17.75 -1.93 -10.53
C TYR A 212 18.50 -1.56 -9.25
N GLU A 213 18.21 -2.29 -8.18
CA GLU A 213 18.83 -2.20 -6.87
C GLU A 213 18.65 -3.54 -6.17
N LEU A 214 19.68 -3.95 -5.42
CA LEU A 214 19.65 -5.13 -4.57
C LEU A 214 19.74 -4.65 -3.12
N GLY A 215 18.68 -4.90 -2.36
CA GLY A 215 18.62 -4.52 -0.95
C GLY A 215 19.56 -5.35 -0.07
N ASP A 216 19.48 -5.11 1.23
CA ASP A 216 20.17 -5.91 2.22
C ASP A 216 19.43 -7.23 2.42
N LYS A 217 20.15 -8.34 2.37
CA LYS A 217 19.57 -9.68 2.47
C LYS A 217 18.91 -9.86 3.84
N ILE A 218 17.67 -10.32 3.85
CA ILE A 218 16.96 -10.62 5.10
C ILE A 218 17.56 -11.83 5.81
N SER A 219 17.37 -11.87 7.13
CA SER A 219 17.71 -13.03 7.95
C SER A 219 16.96 -14.28 7.48
N LYS A 220 17.58 -15.46 7.61
CA LYS A 220 16.92 -16.75 7.33
C LYS A 220 15.68 -16.98 8.21
N ASN A 221 15.62 -16.34 9.38
CA ASN A 221 14.51 -16.44 10.33
C ASN A 221 13.47 -15.32 10.14
N PHE A 222 13.59 -14.51 9.09
CA PHE A 222 12.63 -13.46 8.81
C PHE A 222 11.25 -14.07 8.52
N LYS A 223 10.23 -13.59 9.24
CA LYS A 223 8.85 -14.05 9.09
C LYS A 223 8.09 -13.05 8.22
N PHE A 224 7.77 -13.46 7.00
CA PHE A 224 6.84 -12.73 6.14
C PHE A 224 5.39 -12.78 6.64
N PRO A 225 4.51 -11.90 6.12
CA PRO A 225 3.07 -12.00 6.33
C PRO A 225 2.54 -13.42 6.07
N ALA A 226 1.69 -13.92 6.96
CA ALA A 226 1.18 -15.29 6.92
C ALA A 226 0.51 -15.62 5.57
N VAL A 227 -0.21 -14.65 5.00
CA VAL A 227 -0.90 -14.76 3.70
C VAL A 227 0.02 -15.15 2.53
N LEU A 228 1.33 -14.85 2.59
CA LEU A 228 2.26 -15.24 1.52
C LEU A 228 2.55 -16.75 1.48
N TYR A 229 2.28 -17.45 2.59
CA TYR A 229 2.46 -18.90 2.71
C TYR A 229 1.16 -19.68 2.51
N GLN A 230 0.02 -19.01 2.50
CA GLN A 230 -1.29 -19.65 2.39
C GLN A 230 -1.56 -20.16 0.98
N ASP A 231 -2.48 -21.11 0.89
CA ASP A 231 -2.99 -21.60 -0.38
C ASP A 231 -3.65 -20.48 -1.17
N ARG A 232 -3.47 -20.54 -2.49
CA ARG A 232 -4.04 -19.60 -3.44
C ARG A 232 -4.40 -20.34 -4.73
N PRO A 233 -5.34 -19.82 -5.52
CA PRO A 233 -5.63 -20.37 -6.84
C PRO A 233 -4.36 -20.48 -7.68
N PHE A 234 -4.23 -21.56 -8.46
CA PHE A 234 -3.00 -21.85 -9.22
C PHE A 234 -2.60 -20.74 -10.21
N PHE A 235 -3.56 -19.93 -10.66
CA PHE A 235 -3.32 -18.82 -11.58
C PHE A 235 -2.86 -17.54 -10.87
N VAL A 236 -2.85 -17.49 -9.54
CA VAL A 236 -2.24 -16.40 -8.77
C VAL A 236 -0.73 -16.66 -8.70
N PRO A 237 0.12 -15.77 -9.25
CA PRO A 237 1.56 -15.95 -9.26
C PRO A 237 2.16 -16.18 -7.87
N SER A 238 3.30 -16.88 -7.82
CA SER A 238 4.04 -17.03 -6.57
C SER A 238 4.68 -15.69 -6.17
N PRO A 239 4.62 -15.30 -4.88
CA PRO A 239 5.32 -14.12 -4.39
C PRO A 239 6.82 -14.40 -4.20
N TRP A 240 7.23 -15.67 -4.23
CA TRP A 240 8.56 -16.16 -3.89
C TRP A 240 9.54 -16.12 -5.06
N VAL A 241 9.56 -15.02 -5.81
CA VAL A 241 10.45 -14.84 -6.97
C VAL A 241 11.81 -14.32 -6.51
N LYS A 242 12.89 -14.89 -7.05
CA LYS A 242 14.27 -14.41 -6.85
C LYS A 242 14.74 -13.62 -8.05
N ILE A 243 15.46 -12.53 -7.81
CA ILE A 243 16.10 -11.78 -8.90
C ILE A 243 17.17 -12.66 -9.57
N SER A 244 17.25 -12.62 -10.89
CA SER A 244 18.17 -13.46 -11.66
C SER A 244 18.62 -12.79 -12.96
N GLY A 245 19.55 -13.42 -13.67
CA GLY A 245 20.00 -13.02 -15.00
C GLY A 245 20.52 -11.57 -15.08
N LYS A 246 20.13 -10.86 -16.14
CA LYS A 246 20.57 -9.48 -16.41
C LYS A 246 20.17 -8.51 -15.30
N SER A 247 18.97 -8.65 -14.74
CA SER A 247 18.47 -7.78 -13.66
C SER A 247 19.33 -7.90 -12.40
N LEU A 248 19.80 -9.10 -12.06
CA LEU A 248 20.73 -9.30 -10.93
C LEU A 248 22.07 -8.61 -11.17
N ILE A 249 22.64 -8.74 -12.38
CA ILE A 249 23.92 -8.13 -12.74
C ILE A 249 23.81 -6.60 -12.66
N LEU A 250 22.80 -6.02 -13.29
CA LEU A 250 22.56 -4.56 -13.26
C LEU A 250 22.31 -4.06 -11.83
N SER A 251 21.53 -4.79 -11.03
CA SER A 251 21.26 -4.41 -9.64
C SER A 251 22.53 -4.42 -8.80
N LYS A 252 23.40 -5.44 -8.94
CA LYS A 252 24.70 -5.47 -8.24
C LYS A 252 25.60 -4.29 -8.64
N LEU A 253 25.63 -3.94 -9.93
CA LEU A 253 26.45 -2.83 -10.42
C LEU A 253 25.95 -1.46 -9.94
N LEU A 254 24.64 -1.24 -9.96
CA LEU A 254 24.04 0.07 -9.67
C LEU A 254 23.78 0.33 -8.18
N THR A 255 23.70 -0.72 -7.35
CA THR A 255 23.42 -0.59 -5.91
C THR A 255 24.43 0.31 -5.18
N PRO A 256 25.76 0.14 -5.34
CA PRO A 256 26.74 1.01 -4.67
C PRO A 256 26.55 2.49 -5.03
N LEU A 257 26.30 2.80 -6.30
CA LEU A 257 26.06 4.17 -6.78
C LEU A 257 24.80 4.77 -6.13
N ARG A 258 23.73 3.98 -6.00
CA ARG A 258 22.50 4.41 -5.31
C ARG A 258 22.74 4.68 -3.82
N LYS A 259 23.48 3.79 -3.12
CA LYS A 259 23.82 3.97 -1.71
C LYS A 259 24.68 5.22 -1.48
N ILE A 260 25.64 5.50 -2.37
CA ILE A 260 26.45 6.72 -2.31
C ILE A 260 25.58 7.96 -2.51
N LYS A 261 24.75 7.99 -3.58
CA LYS A 261 23.84 9.11 -3.86
C LYS A 261 22.94 9.43 -2.66
N ARG A 262 22.39 8.42 -2.00
CA ARG A 262 21.54 8.60 -0.81
C ARG A 262 22.28 9.30 0.32
N ARG A 263 23.52 8.91 0.61
CA ARG A 263 24.33 9.47 1.70
C ARG A 263 24.79 10.90 1.45
N ILE A 264 24.90 11.32 0.19
CA ILE A 264 25.29 12.69 -0.18
C ILE A 264 24.08 13.64 -0.20
N MET A 265 22.91 13.12 -0.57
CA MET A 265 21.67 13.91 -0.69
C MET A 265 20.78 13.88 0.57
N THR A 266 21.23 13.25 1.66
CA THR A 266 20.49 13.19 2.95
C THR A 266 20.90 14.27 3.91
#